data_AF-A0A2G5IIC2-F1
#
_entry.id   AF-A0A2G5IIC2-F1
#
_cell.length_a   1.000
_cell.length_b   1.000
_cell.length_c   1.000
_cell.angle_alpha   90.00
_cell.angle_beta   90.00
_cell.angle_gamma   90.00
#
_symmetry.space_group_name_H-M   'P 1'
#
loop_
_entity.id
_entity.type
_entity.pdbx_description
1 polymer ?
#
loop_
_entity_poly.entity_id
_entity_poly.type
_entity_poly.pdbx_seq_one_letter_code
_entity_poly.pdbx_strand_id
1 'polypeptide(L)'
;MPLSPPAPERAQLLLAQLERYGSRENGQLAIGRRLLLDYPDLPLTGFAISSSMCPEPGRPLHSLILRLGEHDTDGITAWARALGTEPVVDGARYRLDTVLDGIGIWASATIPEAEYDVDAAVFVPTGDDVSFTLRGLLVTEFGEDGDLVFVGHPPAREVLAVTSAYYRDICGQRLRAFDGHVLADSIIQGWGRFVAYPTRADWRLRSVPQDTPGALPLTWMYAQEGDTQDVSAPVHCPACGRSSRGLDYDQEAGQRIHLCPSPDCRHQWPVDDSPEPAPDLEASEHRQDQCAALAAP
;
A
#
# COMPACT_ATOMS: atom_id res chain seq x y z
N MET A 1 34.55 -21.23 -40.53
CA MET A 1 33.49 -20.39 -39.94
C MET A 1 34.14 -19.13 -39.42
N PRO A 2 33.72 -17.92 -39.82
CA PRO A 2 34.25 -16.72 -39.19
C PRO A 2 33.73 -16.67 -37.75
N LEU A 3 34.65 -16.59 -36.80
CA LEU A 3 34.35 -16.35 -35.39
C LEU A 3 33.68 -14.98 -35.30
N SER A 4 32.46 -14.93 -34.76
CA SER A 4 31.80 -13.66 -34.45
C SER A 4 32.75 -12.78 -33.64
N PRO A 5 32.80 -11.46 -33.89
CA PRO A 5 33.60 -10.56 -33.08
C PRO A 5 33.20 -10.71 -31.60
N PRO A 6 34.16 -10.63 -30.66
CA PRO A 6 33.85 -10.75 -29.25
C PRO A 6 32.81 -9.70 -28.87
N ALA A 7 31.78 -10.14 -28.13
CA ALA A 7 30.77 -9.22 -27.62
C ALA A 7 31.48 -8.08 -26.86
N PRO A 8 30.99 -6.83 -26.94
CA PRO A 8 31.55 -5.71 -26.19
C PRO A 8 31.76 -6.12 -24.72
N GLU A 9 32.83 -5.65 -24.08
CA GLU A 9 33.19 -6.02 -22.69
C GLU A 9 32.00 -5.94 -21.72
N ARG A 10 31.12 -4.95 -21.92
CA ARG A 10 29.84 -4.81 -21.23
C ARG A 10 28.92 -6.02 -21.36
N ALA A 11 28.72 -6.54 -22.57
CA ALA A 11 27.86 -7.70 -22.83
C ALA A 11 28.43 -8.96 -22.16
N GLN A 12 29.76 -9.11 -22.10
CA GLN A 12 30.40 -10.23 -21.38
C GLN A 12 30.16 -10.15 -19.87
N LEU A 13 30.25 -8.95 -19.29
CA LEU A 13 29.95 -8.73 -17.87
C LEU A 13 28.47 -9.01 -17.54
N LEU A 14 27.56 -8.56 -18.41
CA LEU A 14 26.12 -8.79 -18.27
C LEU A 14 25.76 -10.27 -18.43
N LEU A 15 26.41 -10.99 -19.35
CA LEU A 15 26.30 -12.45 -19.49
C LEU A 15 26.76 -13.15 -18.22
N ALA A 16 27.94 -12.80 -17.69
CA ALA A 16 28.45 -13.38 -16.46
C ALA A 16 27.53 -13.08 -15.25
N GLN A 17 26.88 -11.91 -15.22
CA GLN A 17 25.83 -11.62 -14.23
C GLN A 17 24.61 -12.53 -14.41
N LEU A 18 24.12 -12.68 -15.64
CA LEU A 18 22.96 -13.53 -15.92
C LEU A 18 23.23 -15.00 -15.57
N GLU A 19 24.44 -15.49 -15.87
CA GLU A 19 24.88 -16.85 -15.57
C GLU A 19 25.04 -17.13 -14.07
N ARG A 20 25.28 -16.11 -13.24
CA ARG A 20 25.25 -16.25 -11.77
C ARG A 20 23.89 -16.62 -11.21
N TYR A 21 22.80 -16.39 -11.95
CA TYR A 21 21.47 -16.89 -11.59
C TYR A 21 21.28 -18.39 -11.93
N GLY A 22 22.36 -19.08 -12.31
CA GLY A 22 22.41 -20.47 -12.75
C GLY A 22 21.77 -21.47 -11.77
N SER A 23 20.54 -21.87 -12.11
CA SER A 23 19.91 -23.20 -11.93
C SER A 23 18.38 -23.14 -11.98
N ARG A 24 17.76 -21.95 -12.03
CA ARG A 24 16.31 -21.86 -11.77
C ARG A 24 15.37 -21.91 -12.96
N GLU A 25 15.74 -21.55 -14.19
CA GLU A 25 14.78 -21.55 -15.32
C GLU A 25 15.50 -21.38 -16.67
N ASN A 26 15.71 -22.47 -17.42
CA ASN A 26 16.52 -22.47 -18.66
C ASN A 26 16.06 -21.46 -19.75
N GLY A 27 14.79 -21.06 -19.75
CA GLY A 27 14.23 -20.13 -20.73
C GLY A 27 14.79 -18.71 -20.61
N GLN A 28 14.84 -18.14 -19.40
CA GLN A 28 15.29 -16.74 -19.22
C GLN A 28 16.77 -16.54 -19.56
N LEU A 29 17.62 -17.52 -19.23
CA LEU A 29 19.05 -17.46 -19.57
C LEU A 29 19.26 -17.48 -21.08
N ALA A 30 18.53 -18.34 -21.80
CA ALA A 30 18.59 -18.42 -23.25
C ALA A 30 18.11 -17.12 -23.90
N ILE A 31 17.01 -16.55 -23.40
CA ILE A 31 16.50 -15.25 -23.87
C ILE A 31 17.49 -14.13 -23.59
N GLY A 32 18.00 -13.99 -22.37
CA GLY A 32 18.95 -12.92 -22.03
C GLY A 32 20.24 -13.01 -22.85
N ARG A 33 20.75 -14.21 -23.13
CA ARG A 33 21.86 -14.42 -24.08
C ARG A 33 21.51 -13.93 -25.48
N ARG A 34 20.34 -14.30 -26.01
CA ARG A 34 19.88 -13.84 -27.32
C ARG A 34 19.78 -12.32 -27.37
N LEU A 35 19.17 -11.70 -26.36
CA LEU A 35 19.00 -10.23 -26.30
C LEU A 35 20.35 -9.49 -26.33
N LEU A 36 21.37 -9.99 -25.62
CA LEU A 36 22.71 -9.38 -25.64
C LEU A 36 23.46 -9.58 -26.96
N LEU A 37 23.16 -10.66 -27.70
CA LEU A 37 23.76 -10.92 -29.01
C LEU A 37 23.08 -10.10 -30.11
N ASP A 38 21.75 -10.03 -30.08
CA ASP A 38 20.95 -9.35 -31.09
C ASP A 38 20.99 -7.82 -30.91
N TYR A 39 21.12 -7.35 -29.66
CA TYR A 39 21.06 -5.93 -29.30
C TYR A 39 22.19 -5.49 -28.35
N PRO A 40 23.47 -5.64 -28.73
CA PRO A 40 24.62 -5.38 -27.86
C PRO A 40 24.76 -3.91 -27.43
N ASP A 41 24.21 -2.99 -28.24
CA ASP A 41 24.35 -1.55 -28.04
C ASP A 41 23.21 -0.92 -27.23
N LEU A 42 22.14 -1.68 -26.93
CA LEU A 42 21.02 -1.15 -26.17
C LEU A 42 21.38 -0.90 -24.69
N PRO A 43 20.78 0.11 -24.06
CA PRO A 43 21.08 0.44 -22.68
C PRO A 43 20.58 -0.65 -21.74
N LEU A 44 21.51 -1.26 -21.02
CA LEU A 44 21.25 -2.28 -20.02
C LEU A 44 22.32 -2.25 -18.92
N THR A 45 21.91 -2.17 -17.66
CA THR A 45 22.80 -2.16 -16.49
C THR A 45 22.83 -3.51 -15.78
N GLY A 46 21.88 -4.40 -16.07
CA GLY A 46 21.85 -5.74 -15.52
C GLY A 46 20.57 -6.50 -15.83
N PHE A 47 20.43 -7.65 -15.19
CA PHE A 47 19.21 -8.46 -15.24
C PHE A 47 18.69 -8.77 -13.83
N ALA A 48 17.41 -9.08 -13.74
CA ALA A 48 16.84 -9.86 -12.67
C ALA A 48 15.91 -10.94 -13.23
N ILE A 49 15.69 -11.99 -12.47
CA ILE A 49 14.80 -13.09 -12.83
C ILE A 49 13.68 -13.12 -11.80
N SER A 50 12.45 -13.29 -12.27
CA SER A 50 11.26 -13.42 -11.43
C SER A 50 10.41 -14.58 -11.93
N SER A 51 9.80 -15.31 -11.01
CA SER A 51 8.77 -16.29 -11.30
C SER A 51 7.56 -16.06 -10.40
N SER A 52 6.38 -16.18 -10.98
CA SER A 52 5.11 -16.11 -10.23
C SER A 52 4.62 -17.53 -9.98
N MET A 53 4.17 -17.84 -8.76
CA MET A 53 3.57 -19.15 -8.49
C MET A 53 2.13 -19.26 -9.03
N CYS A 54 1.44 -18.12 -9.17
CA CYS A 54 0.05 -18.01 -9.60
C CYS A 54 -0.08 -16.80 -10.52
N PRO A 55 0.39 -16.86 -11.78
CA PRO A 55 0.26 -15.74 -12.70
C PRO A 55 -1.21 -15.49 -13.05
N GLU A 56 -1.57 -14.24 -13.30
CA GLU A 56 -2.88 -13.90 -13.85
C GLU A 56 -3.12 -14.63 -15.18
N PRO A 57 -4.38 -14.88 -15.58
CA PRO A 57 -4.68 -15.50 -16.86
C PRO A 57 -4.00 -14.77 -18.03
N GLY A 58 -3.17 -15.50 -18.79
CA GLY A 58 -2.42 -14.94 -19.92
C GLY A 58 -1.07 -14.31 -19.57
N ARG A 59 -0.68 -14.23 -18.29
CA ARG A 59 0.66 -13.78 -17.88
C ARG A 59 1.66 -14.95 -17.85
N PRO A 60 2.92 -14.69 -18.27
CA PRO A 60 3.95 -15.73 -18.26
C PRO A 60 4.36 -16.08 -16.82
N LEU A 61 4.60 -17.37 -16.58
CA LEU A 61 5.05 -17.90 -15.29
C LEU A 61 6.43 -17.35 -14.90
N HIS A 62 7.27 -17.16 -15.91
CA HIS A 62 8.68 -16.82 -15.79
C HIS A 62 8.96 -15.51 -16.51
N SER A 63 9.73 -14.64 -15.86
CA SER A 63 10.02 -13.30 -16.36
C SER A 63 11.49 -12.96 -16.24
N LEU A 64 12.04 -12.35 -17.29
CA LEU A 64 13.34 -11.71 -17.32
C LEU A 64 13.14 -10.19 -17.21
N ILE A 65 13.70 -9.60 -16.18
CA ILE A 65 13.66 -8.16 -15.93
C ILE A 65 14.95 -7.54 -16.45
N LEU A 66 14.84 -6.65 -17.42
CA LEU A 66 15.93 -5.84 -17.93
C LEU A 66 16.12 -4.64 -17.00
N ARG A 67 17.30 -4.52 -16.37
CA ARG A 67 17.61 -3.36 -15.53
C ARG A 67 18.18 -2.25 -16.38
N LEU A 68 17.50 -1.12 -16.40
CA LEU A 68 17.99 0.13 -16.98
C LEU A 68 18.28 1.15 -15.87
N GLY A 69 18.73 2.34 -16.25
CA GLY A 69 18.73 3.47 -15.33
C GLY A 69 17.30 3.80 -14.91
N GLU A 70 17.10 4.22 -13.65
CA GLU A 70 15.78 4.53 -13.09
C GLU A 70 15.00 5.57 -13.93
N HIS A 71 15.71 6.46 -14.60
CA HIS A 71 15.16 7.55 -15.43
C HIS A 71 15.37 7.35 -16.93
N ASP A 72 15.84 6.18 -17.37
CA ASP A 72 16.19 5.90 -18.76
C ASP A 72 14.95 5.51 -19.60
N THR A 73 14.01 6.44 -19.76
CA THR A 73 12.77 6.25 -20.53
C THR A 73 13.02 6.07 -22.03
N ASP A 74 14.07 6.70 -22.56
CA ASP A 74 14.57 6.47 -23.92
C ASP A 74 15.05 5.04 -24.09
N GLY A 75 15.76 4.48 -23.09
CA GLY A 75 16.17 3.09 -23.08
C GLY A 75 15.00 2.12 -23.09
N ILE A 76 13.93 2.40 -22.34
CA ILE A 76 12.69 1.61 -22.39
C ILE A 76 12.09 1.63 -23.81
N THR A 77 12.01 2.82 -24.41
CA THR A 77 11.49 2.99 -25.77
C THR A 77 12.35 2.27 -26.81
N ALA A 78 13.68 2.31 -26.66
CA ALA A 78 14.61 1.64 -27.55
C ALA A 78 14.46 0.10 -27.47
N TRP A 79 14.34 -0.45 -26.25
CA TRP A 79 14.07 -1.88 -26.07
C TRP A 79 12.70 -2.30 -26.61
N ALA A 80 11.64 -1.52 -26.34
CA ALA A 80 10.32 -1.80 -26.88
C ALA A 80 10.36 -1.90 -28.40
N ARG A 81 10.94 -0.90 -29.07
CA ARG A 81 11.11 -0.88 -30.53
C ARG A 81 11.92 -2.07 -31.04
N ALA A 82 13.04 -2.38 -30.37
CA ALA A 82 13.90 -3.49 -30.75
C ALA A 82 13.17 -4.84 -30.69
N LEU A 83 12.26 -4.99 -29.73
CA LEU A 83 11.43 -6.18 -29.54
C LEU A 83 10.12 -6.15 -30.35
N GLY A 84 9.90 -5.13 -31.19
CA GLY A 84 8.70 -5.01 -32.02
C GLY A 84 7.43 -4.73 -31.23
N THR A 85 7.55 -4.07 -30.07
CA THR A 85 6.42 -3.64 -29.23
C THR A 85 6.47 -2.13 -28.99
N GLU A 86 5.41 -1.59 -28.41
CA GLU A 86 5.39 -0.23 -27.88
C GLU A 86 5.59 -0.24 -26.37
N PRO A 87 6.23 0.80 -25.79
CA PRO A 87 6.29 0.94 -24.34
C PRO A 87 4.90 1.25 -23.79
N VAL A 88 4.56 0.64 -22.65
CA VAL A 88 3.37 0.98 -21.88
C VAL A 88 3.68 2.22 -21.06
N VAL A 89 3.03 3.34 -21.39
CA VAL A 89 3.20 4.62 -20.68
C VAL A 89 2.00 4.84 -19.75
N ASP A 90 2.28 5.03 -18.47
CA ASP A 90 1.29 5.35 -17.43
C ASP A 90 1.84 6.47 -16.55
N GLY A 91 1.30 7.68 -16.72
CA GLY A 91 1.82 8.89 -16.10
C GLY A 91 3.29 9.14 -16.47
N ALA A 92 4.14 9.28 -15.46
CA ALA A 92 5.59 9.43 -15.62
C ALA A 92 6.32 8.10 -15.84
N ARG A 93 5.65 6.96 -15.70
CA ARG A 93 6.27 5.63 -15.76
C ARG A 93 6.18 5.03 -17.16
N TYR A 94 7.34 4.69 -17.70
CA TYR A 94 7.50 3.94 -18.95
C TYR A 94 7.82 2.50 -18.59
N ARG A 95 7.07 1.55 -19.16
CA ARG A 95 7.29 0.12 -18.96
C ARG A 95 7.48 -0.60 -20.28
N LEU A 96 8.41 -1.54 -20.29
CA LEU A 96 8.40 -2.65 -21.22
C LEU A 96 7.64 -3.79 -20.55
N ASP A 97 6.59 -4.27 -21.21
CA ASP A 97 5.80 -5.42 -20.77
C ASP A 97 5.44 -6.22 -22.03
N THR A 98 6.24 -7.25 -22.32
CA THR A 98 6.05 -8.10 -23.51
C THR A 98 6.43 -9.54 -23.22
N VAL A 99 6.24 -10.43 -24.20
CA VAL A 99 6.53 -11.86 -24.06
C VAL A 99 7.40 -12.33 -25.22
N LEU A 100 8.49 -13.02 -24.91
CA LEU A 100 9.35 -13.69 -25.89
C LEU A 100 9.46 -15.17 -25.54
N ASP A 101 9.03 -16.04 -26.46
CA ASP A 101 9.07 -17.51 -26.31
C ASP A 101 8.46 -18.00 -24.97
N GLY A 102 7.35 -17.38 -24.56
CA GLY A 102 6.66 -17.71 -23.31
C GLY A 102 7.30 -17.13 -22.03
N ILE A 103 8.38 -16.35 -22.16
CA ILE A 103 9.03 -15.64 -21.05
C ILE A 103 8.61 -14.17 -21.08
N GLY A 104 8.13 -13.66 -19.95
CA GLY A 104 7.83 -12.24 -19.80
C GLY A 104 9.10 -11.40 -19.80
N ILE A 105 9.11 -10.32 -20.56
CA ILE A 105 10.20 -9.34 -20.60
C ILE A 105 9.70 -8.04 -20.00
N TRP A 106 10.37 -7.63 -18.93
CA TRP A 106 9.94 -6.50 -18.13
C TRP A 106 11.06 -5.49 -17.99
N ALA A 107 10.71 -4.21 -18.05
CA ALA A 107 11.60 -3.13 -17.68
C ALA A 107 10.76 -1.93 -17.26
N SER A 108 11.31 -1.04 -16.45
CA SER A 108 10.64 0.21 -16.11
C SER A 108 11.64 1.34 -15.91
N ALA A 109 11.26 2.52 -16.35
CA ALA A 109 11.91 3.78 -16.03
C ALA A 109 10.84 4.84 -15.74
N THR A 110 11.19 5.86 -14.96
CA THR A 110 10.28 6.93 -14.54
C THR A 110 10.91 8.28 -14.90
N ILE A 111 10.16 9.13 -15.58
CA ILE A 111 10.59 10.52 -15.85
C ILE A 111 10.87 11.20 -14.49
N PRO A 112 12.04 11.82 -14.29
CA PRO A 112 12.31 12.57 -13.06
C PRO A 112 11.21 13.60 -12.80
N GLU A 113 10.81 13.76 -11.55
CA GLU A 113 9.73 14.69 -11.18
C GLU A 113 10.01 16.14 -11.63
N ALA A 114 11.28 16.55 -11.67
CA ALA A 114 11.69 17.87 -12.16
C ALA A 114 11.49 18.08 -13.67
N GLU A 115 11.36 17.00 -14.42
CA GLU A 115 11.19 16.99 -15.88
C GLU A 115 9.77 16.57 -16.30
N TYR A 116 8.96 16.10 -15.35
CA TYR A 116 7.58 15.70 -15.57
C TYR A 116 6.63 16.89 -15.38
N ASP A 117 5.69 17.06 -16.30
CA ASP A 117 4.63 18.07 -16.18
C ASP A 117 3.62 17.65 -15.12
N VAL A 118 3.96 17.95 -13.86
CA VAL A 118 3.12 17.67 -12.69
C VAL A 118 1.78 18.37 -12.73
N ASP A 119 1.68 19.52 -13.41
CA ASP A 119 0.44 20.28 -13.54
C ASP A 119 -0.53 19.59 -14.50
N ALA A 120 -0.02 19.01 -15.60
CA ALA A 120 -0.81 18.17 -16.50
C ALA A 120 -1.24 16.84 -15.85
N ALA A 121 -0.55 16.39 -14.80
CA ALA A 121 -0.84 15.15 -14.07
C ALA A 121 -1.78 15.33 -12.86
N VAL A 122 -2.31 16.54 -12.64
CA VAL A 122 -3.30 16.80 -11.60
C VAL A 122 -4.62 16.12 -11.93
N PHE A 123 -5.24 15.47 -10.96
CA PHE A 123 -6.55 14.84 -11.12
C PHE A 123 -7.46 15.06 -9.90
N VAL A 124 -8.75 14.84 -10.11
CA VAL A 124 -9.75 14.76 -9.02
C VAL A 124 -9.89 13.29 -8.62
N PRO A 125 -9.60 12.93 -7.35
CA PRO A 125 -9.70 11.56 -6.90
C PRO A 125 -11.15 11.07 -6.91
N THR A 126 -11.30 9.79 -7.16
CA THR A 126 -12.56 9.04 -7.11
C THR A 126 -12.46 7.94 -6.04
N GLY A 127 -13.51 7.13 -5.90
CA GLY A 127 -13.50 6.00 -4.96
C GLY A 127 -12.34 5.02 -5.18
N ASP A 128 -11.90 4.85 -6.42
CA ASP A 128 -10.80 3.95 -6.77
C ASP A 128 -9.41 4.53 -6.44
N ASP A 129 -9.34 5.84 -6.16
CA ASP A 129 -8.09 6.54 -5.87
C ASP A 129 -7.86 6.73 -4.36
N VAL A 130 -8.81 6.36 -3.49
CA VAL A 130 -8.72 6.57 -2.04
C VAL A 130 -8.84 5.25 -1.28
N SER A 131 -8.29 5.18 -0.07
CA SER A 131 -8.36 3.97 0.75
C SER A 131 -9.80 3.54 1.05
N PHE A 132 -10.70 4.50 1.32
CA PHE A 132 -12.06 4.21 1.76
C PHE A 132 -13.08 5.23 1.24
N THR A 133 -14.30 4.77 1.03
CA THR A 133 -15.48 5.62 0.92
C THR A 133 -16.38 5.40 2.13
N LEU A 134 -16.25 6.23 3.15
CA LEU A 134 -16.98 6.09 4.42
C LEU A 134 -18.07 7.14 4.52
N ARG A 135 -19.33 6.69 4.63
CA ARG A 135 -20.52 7.56 4.69
C ARG A 135 -20.61 8.56 3.51
N GLY A 136 -20.11 8.15 2.33
CA GLY A 136 -20.10 8.99 1.12
C GLY A 136 -18.96 10.01 1.06
N LEU A 137 -18.06 10.04 2.05
CA LEU A 137 -16.84 10.83 2.01
C LEU A 137 -15.70 10.00 1.43
N LEU A 138 -14.92 10.59 0.54
CA LEU A 138 -13.67 10.01 0.03
C LEU A 138 -12.58 10.27 1.07
N VAL A 139 -12.03 9.18 1.61
CA VAL A 139 -11.05 9.24 2.70
C VAL A 139 -9.86 8.37 2.35
N THR A 140 -8.67 8.94 2.47
CA THR A 140 -7.42 8.19 2.36
C THR A 140 -6.68 8.26 3.68
N GLU A 141 -6.09 7.13 4.05
CA GLU A 141 -5.10 7.09 5.11
C GLU A 141 -3.79 7.69 4.60
N PHE A 142 -3.07 8.40 5.47
CA PHE A 142 -1.80 9.01 5.18
C PHE A 142 -0.83 8.75 6.34
N GLY A 143 0.40 8.35 6.03
CA GLY A 143 1.39 7.98 7.05
C GLY A 143 1.13 6.61 7.71
N GLU A 144 2.06 6.20 8.57
CA GLU A 144 1.97 4.92 9.30
C GLU A 144 1.06 5.00 10.53
N ASP A 145 0.79 6.22 11.02
CA ASP A 145 0.03 6.48 12.26
C ASP A 145 -1.49 6.57 12.03
N GLY A 146 -1.93 6.44 10.78
CA GLY A 146 -3.36 6.37 10.42
C GLY A 146 -4.06 7.71 10.24
N ASP A 147 -3.32 8.77 9.86
CA ASP A 147 -3.92 10.08 9.62
C ASP A 147 -4.95 10.01 8.50
N LEU A 148 -6.11 10.63 8.71
CA LEU A 148 -7.18 10.60 7.71
C LEU A 148 -7.26 11.92 6.96
N VAL A 149 -7.18 11.82 5.63
CA VAL A 149 -7.40 12.94 4.72
C VAL A 149 -8.73 12.75 4.00
N PHE A 150 -9.59 13.75 4.14
CA PHE A 150 -10.90 13.81 3.51
C PHE A 150 -10.84 14.75 2.31
N VAL A 151 -11.38 14.30 1.17
CA VAL A 151 -11.61 15.18 0.02
C VAL A 151 -12.86 16.02 0.30
N GLY A 152 -12.68 17.33 0.43
CA GLY A 152 -13.73 18.26 0.85
C GLY A 152 -13.43 18.97 2.16
N HIS A 153 -14.33 19.90 2.50
CA HIS A 153 -14.45 20.50 3.84
C HIS A 153 -15.75 20.03 4.51
N PRO A 154 -15.92 18.73 4.80
CA PRO A 154 -17.09 18.24 5.51
C PRO A 154 -17.18 18.90 6.90
N PRO A 155 -18.40 19.04 7.45
CA PRO A 155 -18.58 19.53 8.81
C PRO A 155 -17.78 18.70 9.82
N ALA A 156 -17.21 19.35 10.85
CA ALA A 156 -16.39 18.68 11.87
C ALA A 156 -17.06 17.45 12.51
N ARG A 157 -18.38 17.48 12.71
CA ARG A 157 -19.15 16.34 13.23
C ARG A 157 -19.07 15.10 12.34
N GLU A 158 -18.98 15.28 11.02
CA GLU A 158 -18.93 14.21 10.03
C GLU A 158 -17.52 13.64 9.95
N VAL A 159 -16.51 14.51 9.99
CA VAL A 159 -15.10 14.12 10.14
C VAL A 159 -14.94 13.23 11.37
N LEU A 160 -15.30 13.71 12.56
CA LEU A 160 -15.18 12.96 13.81
C LEU A 160 -15.93 11.62 13.78
N ALA A 161 -17.12 11.59 13.17
CA ALA A 161 -17.92 10.37 13.08
C ALA A 161 -17.30 9.33 12.14
N VAL A 162 -16.70 9.76 11.04
CA VAL A 162 -16.00 8.87 10.11
C VAL A 162 -14.67 8.41 10.70
N THR A 163 -13.87 9.31 11.28
CA THR A 163 -12.63 8.95 11.96
C THR A 163 -12.89 7.97 13.11
N SER A 164 -13.95 8.19 13.91
CA SER A 164 -14.33 7.24 14.97
C SER A 164 -14.73 5.86 14.43
N ALA A 165 -15.40 5.81 13.27
CA ALA A 165 -15.76 4.55 12.63
C ALA A 165 -14.51 3.84 12.07
N TYR A 166 -13.59 4.58 11.43
CA TYR A 166 -12.31 4.06 10.95
C TYR A 166 -11.53 3.37 12.07
N TYR A 167 -11.21 4.09 13.15
CA TYR A 167 -10.43 3.51 14.25
C TYR A 167 -11.13 2.32 14.87
N ARG A 168 -12.46 2.35 15.00
CA ARG A 168 -13.21 1.26 15.61
C ARG A 168 -13.26 0.02 14.74
N ASP A 169 -13.63 0.18 13.48
CA ASP A 169 -14.00 -0.93 12.62
C ASP A 169 -12.78 -1.49 11.86
N ILE A 170 -11.75 -0.66 11.62
CA ILE A 170 -10.53 -1.06 10.92
C ILE A 170 -9.38 -1.28 11.90
N CYS A 171 -9.14 -0.34 12.82
CA CYS A 171 -8.00 -0.44 13.76
C CYS A 171 -8.33 -1.21 15.05
N GLY A 172 -9.62 -1.50 15.35
CA GLY A 172 -10.03 -2.10 16.61
C GLY A 172 -9.86 -1.20 17.83
N GLN A 173 -9.78 0.11 17.61
CA GLN A 173 -9.49 1.15 18.59
C GLN A 173 -10.64 2.15 18.73
N ARG A 174 -10.71 2.86 19.84
CA ARG A 174 -11.67 3.92 20.09
C ARG A 174 -10.94 5.25 20.23
N LEU A 175 -11.40 6.26 19.50
CA LEU A 175 -10.96 7.63 19.74
C LEU A 175 -11.46 8.16 21.09
N ARG A 176 -10.57 8.76 21.87
CA ARG A 176 -10.82 9.45 23.13
C ARG A 176 -10.15 10.82 23.11
N ALA A 177 -10.76 11.78 23.78
CA ALA A 177 -10.08 13.02 24.12
C ALA A 177 -9.03 12.72 25.21
N PHE A 178 -7.74 12.92 24.92
CA PHE A 178 -6.67 12.86 25.92
C PHE A 178 -6.37 14.26 26.48
N ASP A 179 -5.98 14.34 27.76
CA ASP A 179 -5.52 15.58 28.44
C ASP A 179 -6.36 16.87 28.24
N GLY A 180 -7.68 16.73 28.13
CA GLY A 180 -8.58 17.88 27.93
C GLY A 180 -8.58 18.46 26.52
N HIS A 181 -7.90 17.83 25.57
CA HIS A 181 -7.95 18.18 24.16
C HIS A 181 -9.32 17.84 23.56
N VAL A 182 -9.89 18.79 22.80
CA VAL A 182 -11.07 18.52 21.99
C VAL A 182 -10.58 17.94 20.68
N LEU A 183 -10.93 16.68 20.37
CA LEU A 183 -10.55 16.03 19.09
C LEU A 183 -10.89 16.87 17.84
N ALA A 184 -11.89 17.76 17.95
CA ALA A 184 -12.23 18.69 16.88
C ALA A 184 -11.12 19.71 16.56
N ASP A 185 -10.25 20.03 17.53
CA ASP A 185 -9.13 20.94 17.35
C ASP A 185 -8.01 20.31 16.48
N SER A 186 -7.99 18.98 16.37
CA SER A 186 -7.09 18.23 15.48
C SER A 186 -7.54 18.24 14.01
N ILE A 187 -8.68 18.88 13.72
CA ILE A 187 -9.21 19.01 12.36
C ILE A 187 -8.59 20.24 11.70
N ILE A 188 -7.78 20.01 10.67
CA ILE A 188 -7.12 21.06 9.90
C ILE A 188 -7.72 21.11 8.50
N GLN A 189 -8.24 22.27 8.10
CA GLN A 189 -8.73 22.50 6.75
C GLN A 189 -7.66 23.18 5.90
N GLY A 190 -7.50 22.70 4.67
CA GLY A 190 -6.53 23.23 3.73
C GLY A 190 -6.94 22.98 2.28
N TRP A 191 -5.98 23.18 1.39
CA TRP A 191 -6.13 22.95 -0.03
C TRP A 191 -4.95 22.12 -0.54
N GLY A 192 -5.22 21.22 -1.48
CA GLY A 192 -4.17 20.42 -2.06
C GLY A 192 -4.54 19.87 -3.44
N ARG A 193 -3.56 19.25 -4.10
CA ARG A 193 -3.73 18.61 -5.41
C ARG A 193 -3.29 17.16 -5.32
N PHE A 194 -4.08 16.29 -5.96
CA PHE A 194 -3.69 14.93 -6.24
C PHE A 194 -2.95 14.91 -7.57
N VAL A 195 -1.74 14.37 -7.55
CA VAL A 195 -0.84 14.31 -8.70
C VAL A 195 -0.54 12.85 -9.00
N ALA A 196 -0.84 12.41 -10.22
CA ALA A 196 -0.54 11.06 -10.68
C ALA A 196 0.97 10.94 -10.96
N TYR A 197 1.76 10.63 -9.93
CA TYR A 197 3.22 10.46 -10.05
C TYR A 197 3.79 9.41 -9.09
N PRO A 198 4.45 8.36 -9.61
CA PRO A 198 4.79 8.17 -11.03
C PRO A 198 3.63 7.66 -11.89
N THR A 199 2.60 7.08 -11.27
CA THR A 199 1.38 6.60 -11.95
C THR A 199 0.16 7.18 -11.23
N ARG A 200 -1.04 6.96 -11.78
CA ARG A 200 -2.27 7.31 -11.06
C ARG A 200 -2.47 6.46 -9.81
N ALA A 201 -2.09 5.18 -9.83
CA ALA A 201 -2.20 4.31 -8.65
C ALA A 201 -1.21 4.71 -7.55
N ASP A 202 -0.04 5.22 -7.94
CA ASP A 202 0.98 5.72 -7.02
C ASP A 202 0.89 7.25 -6.89
N TRP A 203 -0.31 7.80 -6.69
CA TRP A 203 -0.48 9.26 -6.67
C TRP A 203 0.15 9.92 -5.42
N ARG A 204 0.32 11.25 -5.50
CA ARG A 204 0.84 12.08 -4.40
C ARG A 204 -0.11 13.22 -4.07
N LEU A 205 -0.16 13.61 -2.80
CA LEU A 205 -0.87 14.79 -2.34
C LEU A 205 0.12 15.94 -2.13
N ARG A 206 -0.17 17.10 -2.71
CA ARG A 206 0.62 18.33 -2.50
C ARG A 206 -0.26 19.42 -1.90
N SER A 207 0.17 19.99 -0.78
CA SER A 207 -0.45 21.19 -0.23
C SER A 207 -0.19 22.37 -1.17
N VAL A 208 -1.24 23.11 -1.51
CA VAL A 208 -1.16 24.28 -2.41
C VAL A 208 -2.11 25.39 -1.95
N PRO A 209 -1.90 26.65 -2.38
CA PRO A 209 -2.89 27.71 -2.20
C PRO A 209 -4.24 27.40 -2.88
N GLN A 210 -5.32 27.98 -2.36
CA GLN A 210 -6.68 27.78 -2.88
C GLN A 210 -6.87 28.16 -4.35
N ASP A 211 -6.17 29.20 -4.80
CA ASP A 211 -6.27 29.76 -6.16
C ASP A 211 -5.45 28.98 -7.20
N THR A 212 -4.71 27.97 -6.76
CA THR A 212 -3.85 27.15 -7.61
C THR A 212 -4.74 26.22 -8.47
N PRO A 213 -4.68 26.23 -9.82
CA PRO A 213 -5.63 25.50 -10.69
C PRO A 213 -5.80 24.01 -10.33
N GLY A 214 -7.02 23.52 -10.11
CA GLY A 214 -7.21 22.11 -9.69
C GLY A 214 -6.87 21.84 -8.21
N ALA A 215 -6.62 22.87 -7.40
CA ALA A 215 -6.66 22.74 -5.95
C ALA A 215 -8.04 22.26 -5.51
N LEU A 216 -8.04 21.27 -4.62
CA LEU A 216 -9.22 20.71 -4.00
C LEU A 216 -9.21 21.06 -2.52
N PRO A 217 -10.40 21.31 -1.93
CA PRO A 217 -10.52 21.43 -0.49
C PRO A 217 -10.16 20.10 0.16
N LEU A 218 -9.37 20.14 1.23
CA LEU A 218 -8.96 18.98 2.00
C LEU A 218 -9.19 19.23 3.48
N THR A 219 -9.61 18.20 4.19
CA THR A 219 -9.67 18.21 5.65
C THR A 219 -8.79 17.10 6.17
N TRP A 220 -7.87 17.45 7.06
CA TRP A 220 -6.97 16.53 7.75
C TRP A 220 -7.51 16.30 9.14
N MET A 221 -7.52 15.04 9.56
CA MET A 221 -7.75 14.66 10.95
C MET A 221 -6.52 13.90 11.42
N TYR A 222 -5.75 14.57 12.27
CA TYR A 222 -4.64 13.95 12.98
C TYR A 222 -5.19 13.26 14.24
N ALA A 223 -4.82 12.01 14.46
CA ALA A 223 -5.12 11.30 15.71
C ALA A 223 -3.80 10.89 16.34
N GLN A 224 -3.41 11.60 17.41
CA GLN A 224 -2.12 11.38 18.06
C GLN A 224 -2.07 10.04 18.78
N GLU A 225 -0.88 9.49 18.96
CA GLU A 225 -0.61 8.48 19.98
C GLU A 225 -1.10 9.01 21.34
N GLY A 226 -2.16 8.40 21.88
CA GLY A 226 -2.86 8.84 23.11
C GLY A 226 -4.34 9.17 22.90
N ASP A 227 -4.71 9.57 21.69
CA ASP A 227 -6.11 9.81 21.28
C ASP A 227 -6.84 8.51 20.97
N THR A 228 -6.15 7.38 20.90
CA THR A 228 -6.73 6.06 20.65
C THR A 228 -6.69 5.19 21.90
N GLN A 229 -7.64 4.26 21.98
CA GLN A 229 -7.77 3.31 23.06
C GLN A 229 -8.16 1.95 22.49
N ASP A 230 -7.39 0.90 22.78
CA ASP A 230 -7.74 -0.46 22.37
C ASP A 230 -9.13 -0.86 22.89
N VAL A 231 -9.88 -1.60 22.06
CA VAL A 231 -11.23 -2.07 22.41
C VAL A 231 -11.20 -3.56 22.77
N SER A 232 -11.49 -3.89 24.03
CA SER A 232 -11.67 -5.27 24.49
C SER A 232 -13.11 -5.77 24.30
N ALA A 233 -13.27 -7.08 24.51
CA ALA A 233 -14.57 -7.64 24.87
C ALA A 233 -15.15 -6.91 26.10
N PRO A 234 -16.49 -6.78 26.22
CA PRO A 234 -17.11 -6.12 27.36
C PRO A 234 -16.76 -6.82 28.67
N VAL A 235 -16.18 -6.08 29.62
CA VAL A 235 -15.93 -6.51 30.99
C VAL A 235 -16.62 -5.56 31.97
N HIS A 236 -16.95 -5.99 33.18
CA HIS A 236 -17.58 -5.10 34.16
C HIS A 236 -16.54 -4.53 35.11
N CYS A 237 -16.57 -3.22 35.32
CA CYS A 237 -15.72 -2.54 36.29
C CYS A 237 -15.95 -3.12 37.69
N PRO A 238 -14.91 -3.62 38.40
CA PRO A 238 -15.09 -4.24 39.71
C PRO A 238 -15.54 -3.23 40.79
N ALA A 239 -15.19 -1.94 40.64
CA ALA A 239 -15.57 -0.90 41.60
C ALA A 239 -17.02 -0.39 41.47
N CYS A 240 -17.56 -0.25 40.25
CA CYS A 240 -18.89 0.35 40.03
C CYS A 240 -19.86 -0.48 39.20
N GLY A 241 -19.45 -1.67 38.74
CA GLY A 241 -20.29 -2.59 37.96
C GLY A 241 -20.61 -2.14 36.53
N ARG A 242 -20.10 -1.00 36.05
CA ARG A 242 -20.35 -0.54 34.68
C ARG A 242 -19.54 -1.34 33.66
N SER A 243 -20.19 -1.67 32.53
CA SER A 243 -19.50 -2.31 31.40
C SER A 243 -18.43 -1.38 30.81
N SER A 244 -17.23 -1.90 30.64
CA SER A 244 -16.10 -1.28 29.96
C SER A 244 -15.65 -2.14 28.79
N ARG A 245 -15.14 -1.47 27.76
CA ARG A 245 -14.38 -2.07 26.66
C ARG A 245 -13.02 -1.40 26.48
N GLY A 246 -12.69 -0.41 27.30
CA GLY A 246 -11.50 0.40 27.08
C GLY A 246 -10.28 -0.25 27.70
N LEU A 247 -9.22 -0.41 26.89
CA LEU A 247 -7.91 -0.87 27.33
C LEU A 247 -6.88 0.23 27.18
N ASP A 248 -5.97 0.35 28.14
CA ASP A 248 -4.80 1.21 28.06
C ASP A 248 -3.54 0.39 28.37
N TYR A 249 -2.37 0.98 28.14
CA TYR A 249 -1.11 0.37 28.53
C TYR A 249 -0.48 1.15 29.69
N ASP A 250 -0.36 0.49 30.84
CA ASP A 250 0.38 1.03 31.98
C ASP A 250 1.88 0.84 31.70
N GLN A 251 2.56 1.93 31.33
CA GLN A 251 3.99 1.91 31.03
C GLN A 251 4.85 1.61 32.27
N GLU A 252 4.40 1.99 33.47
CA GLU A 252 5.15 1.75 34.70
C GLU A 252 5.06 0.28 35.11
N ALA A 253 3.88 -0.32 34.99
CA ALA A 253 3.66 -1.72 35.29
C ALA A 253 4.00 -2.67 34.12
N GLY A 254 4.18 -2.15 32.90
CA GLY A 254 4.46 -2.93 31.70
C GLY A 254 3.35 -3.90 31.32
N GLN A 255 2.09 -3.54 31.56
CA GLN A 255 0.93 -4.41 31.32
C GLN A 255 -0.27 -3.63 30.79
N ARG A 256 -1.20 -4.34 30.14
CA ARG A 256 -2.48 -3.76 29.72
C ARG A 256 -3.41 -3.61 30.92
N ILE A 257 -4.20 -2.56 30.92
CA ILE A 257 -5.19 -2.26 31.95
C ILE A 257 -6.55 -1.94 31.33
N HIS A 258 -7.63 -2.37 31.95
CA HIS A 258 -8.96 -1.90 31.67
C HIS A 258 -9.22 -0.53 32.32
N LEU A 259 -9.91 0.36 31.62
CA LEU A 259 -10.35 1.65 32.16
C LEU A 259 -11.86 1.67 32.41
N CYS A 260 -12.30 2.13 33.58
CA CYS A 260 -13.72 2.36 33.82
C CYS A 260 -14.22 3.56 32.99
N PRO A 261 -15.32 3.44 32.21
CA PRO A 261 -15.82 4.57 31.41
C PRO A 261 -16.52 5.66 32.24
N SER A 262 -16.70 5.45 33.55
CA SER A 262 -17.37 6.41 34.42
C SER A 262 -16.40 7.49 34.89
N PRO A 263 -16.65 8.77 34.58
CA PRO A 263 -15.76 9.87 34.99
C PRO A 263 -15.64 10.03 36.51
N ASP A 264 -16.62 9.54 37.28
CA ASP A 264 -16.60 9.56 38.74
C ASP A 264 -15.85 8.37 39.36
N CYS A 265 -15.77 7.24 38.65
CA CYS A 265 -15.13 6.03 39.18
C CYS A 265 -13.65 6.00 38.84
N ARG A 266 -13.31 6.25 37.57
CA ARG A 266 -11.94 6.24 37.02
C ARG A 266 -11.08 5.04 37.41
N HIS A 267 -11.70 3.95 37.87
CA HIS A 267 -10.98 2.77 38.33
C HIS A 267 -10.27 2.10 37.16
N GLN A 268 -9.04 1.67 37.40
CA GLN A 268 -8.18 0.98 36.45
C GLN A 268 -7.82 -0.38 37.04
N TRP A 269 -7.86 -1.44 36.24
CA TRP A 269 -7.54 -2.79 36.71
C TRP A 269 -6.83 -3.58 35.61
N PRO A 270 -5.89 -4.48 35.94
CA PRO A 270 -5.11 -5.20 34.94
C PRO A 270 -6.01 -6.04 34.02
N VAL A 271 -5.60 -6.18 32.77
CA VAL A 271 -6.13 -7.19 31.87
C VAL A 271 -5.57 -8.54 32.31
N ASP A 272 -6.45 -9.53 32.43
CA ASP A 272 -6.01 -10.91 32.60
C ASP A 272 -5.63 -11.46 31.22
N ASP A 273 -4.37 -11.28 30.83
CA ASP A 273 -3.81 -11.82 29.58
C ASP A 273 -3.44 -13.31 29.69
N SER A 274 -3.91 -14.01 30.74
CA SER A 274 -3.77 -15.45 30.85
C SER A 274 -4.44 -16.11 29.64
N PRO A 275 -3.75 -16.93 28.83
CA PRO A 275 -4.36 -17.58 27.69
C PRO A 275 -5.55 -18.40 28.18
N GLU A 276 -6.76 -18.08 27.72
CA GLU A 276 -7.91 -18.92 27.96
C GLU A 276 -7.55 -20.34 27.47
N PRO A 277 -7.80 -21.40 28.26
CA PRO A 277 -7.63 -22.75 27.77
C PRO A 277 -8.47 -22.90 26.51
N ALA A 278 -7.83 -23.34 25.42
CA ALA A 278 -8.49 -23.51 24.14
C ALA A 278 -9.81 -24.27 24.34
N PRO A 279 -10.93 -23.79 23.77
CA PRO A 279 -12.19 -24.50 23.89
C PRO A 279 -11.99 -25.91 23.31
N ASP A 280 -12.45 -26.92 24.05
CA ASP A 280 -12.39 -28.32 23.62
C ASP A 280 -12.88 -28.44 22.17
N LEU A 281 -12.02 -29.00 21.31
CA LEU A 281 -12.24 -29.15 19.87
C LEU A 281 -13.57 -29.85 19.54
N GLU A 282 -14.13 -30.63 20.47
CA GLU A 282 -15.41 -31.34 20.30
C GLU A 282 -16.64 -30.40 20.30
N ALA A 283 -16.57 -29.22 20.94
CA ALA A 283 -17.70 -28.26 20.93
C ALA A 283 -17.78 -27.44 19.62
N SER A 284 -16.68 -27.42 18.85
CA SER A 284 -16.55 -26.62 17.63
C SER A 284 -17.21 -27.30 16.41
N GLU A 285 -17.16 -28.63 16.35
CA GLU A 285 -17.76 -29.41 15.26
C GLU A 285 -19.31 -29.33 15.30
N HIS A 286 -19.91 -29.39 16.49
CA HIS A 286 -21.37 -29.30 16.64
C HIS A 286 -21.96 -27.94 16.25
N ARG A 287 -21.15 -26.87 16.29
CA ARG A 287 -21.59 -25.51 15.92
C ARG A 287 -21.45 -25.23 14.42
N GLN A 288 -20.47 -25.85 13.76
CA GLN A 288 -20.33 -25.76 12.30
C GLN A 288 -21.45 -26.53 11.58
N ASP A 289 -21.86 -27.69 12.08
CA ASP A 289 -22.97 -28.46 11.50
C ASP A 289 -24.33 -27.75 11.60
N GLN A 290 -24.56 -26.97 12.66
CA GLN A 290 -25.80 -26.19 12.81
C GLN A 290 -25.86 -24.95 11.90
N CYS A 291 -24.72 -24.30 11.61
CA CYS A 291 -24.67 -23.17 10.69
C CYS A 291 -24.79 -23.60 9.21
N ALA A 292 -24.31 -24.79 8.85
CA ALA A 292 -24.46 -25.32 7.49
C ALA A 292 -25.91 -25.74 7.18
N ALA A 293 -26.66 -26.26 8.16
CA ALA A 293 -28.05 -26.67 7.98
C ALA A 293 -29.05 -25.50 7.82
N LEU A 294 -28.67 -24.28 8.23
CA LEU A 294 -29.50 -23.07 8.11
C LEU A 294 -29.19 -22.22 6.86
N ALA A 295 -28.20 -22.62 6.05
CA ALA A 295 -27.74 -21.87 4.88
C ALA A 295 -27.93 -22.61 3.53
N ALA A 296 -28.65 -23.74 3.52
CA ALA A 296 -29.04 -24.40 2.27
C ALA A 296 -30.43 -23.90 1.81
N PRO A 297 -30.59 -23.43 0.56
CA PRO A 297 -31.90 -23.14 -0.03
C PRO A 297 -32.75 -24.39 -0.27
#